data_AF-W4LYM4-F1
#
_entry.id   AF-W4LYM4-F1
#
_cell.length_a   1.000
_cell.length_b   1.000
_cell.length_c   1.000
_cell.angle_alpha   90.00
_cell.angle_beta   90.00
_cell.angle_gamma   90.00
#
_symmetry.space_group_name_H-M   'P 1'
#
loop_
_entity.id
_entity.type
_entity.pdbx_description
1 polymer ?
#
loop_
_entity_poly.entity_id
_entity_poly.type
_entity_poly.pdbx_seq_one_letter_code
_entity_poly.pdbx_strand_id
1 'polypeptide(L)'
;MPPVPPGRLSKGIIQERIDEIINDASLREKFLVELENPGDYGQNWLNFLHANGVSQGGVDYLKYSWYYAPYPPSRYPYQYWKSHQPVEPIVRQSFIEAIKAATHDPDTGEQRKQALRISSYWMCIGDETDENPKHATVEGFVTWDDERVTRIILTPFPAGGRELDDKMMNALANIIVVKPYNDELGRHEKQLCVDPAPDEACKTWRTVRLKKQSKAL
;
A
#
# COMPACT_ATOMS: atom_id res chain seq x y z
N MET A 1 -6.80 17.73 11.44
CA MET A 1 -7.01 16.70 10.39
C MET A 1 -8.38 16.08 10.61
N PRO A 2 -9.07 15.65 9.55
CA PRO A 2 -10.40 15.06 9.70
C PRO A 2 -10.34 13.75 10.54
N PRO A 3 -11.39 13.45 11.31
CA PRO A 3 -11.45 12.26 12.18
C PRO A 3 -11.63 10.96 11.41
N VAL A 4 -11.90 11.03 10.10
CA VAL A 4 -12.03 9.92 9.16
C VAL A 4 -11.32 10.35 7.87
N PRO A 5 -10.59 9.48 7.16
CA PRO A 5 -10.11 9.79 5.81
C PRO A 5 -11.30 10.28 4.94
N PRO A 6 -11.13 11.38 4.18
CA PRO A 6 -12.23 11.95 3.43
C PRO A 6 -12.69 11.01 2.32
N GLY A 7 -13.94 10.53 2.42
CA GLY A 7 -14.61 9.79 1.37
C GLY A 7 -14.10 8.36 1.14
N ARG A 8 -14.69 7.70 0.14
CA ARG A 8 -14.39 6.32 -0.29
C ARG A 8 -13.04 6.20 -1.00
N LEU A 9 -12.55 7.32 -1.54
CA LEU A 9 -11.28 7.48 -2.25
C LEU A 9 -10.63 8.77 -1.75
N SER A 10 -9.46 8.66 -1.14
CA SER A 10 -8.75 9.82 -0.56
C SER A 10 -7.46 10.12 -1.32
N LYS A 11 -7.27 11.42 -1.58
CA LYS A 11 -6.01 12.03 -1.99
C LYS A 11 -5.82 13.33 -1.22
N GLY A 12 -5.67 13.21 0.10
CA GLY A 12 -5.46 14.34 0.99
C GLY A 12 -4.04 14.89 0.89
N ILE A 13 -3.78 16.00 1.59
CA ILE A 13 -2.50 16.74 1.55
C ILE A 13 -1.27 15.84 1.72
N ILE A 14 -1.33 14.84 2.61
CA ILE A 14 -0.23 13.89 2.81
C ILE A 14 0.01 13.02 1.56
N GLN A 15 -1.06 12.51 0.94
CA GLN A 15 -0.97 11.70 -0.28
C GLN A 15 -0.55 12.54 -1.48
N GLU A 16 -1.00 13.79 -1.59
CA GLU A 16 -0.52 14.74 -2.62
C GLU A 16 0.98 14.96 -2.49
N ARG A 17 1.48 15.16 -1.26
CA ARG A 17 2.91 15.35 -1.03
C ARG A 17 3.74 14.10 -1.35
N ILE A 18 3.23 12.91 -1.02
CA ILE A 18 3.85 11.66 -1.42
C ILE A 18 3.88 11.55 -2.96
N ASP A 19 2.78 11.91 -3.63
CA ASP A 19 2.68 11.92 -5.09
C ASP A 19 3.72 12.85 -5.75
N GLU A 20 3.97 14.02 -5.16
CA GLU A 20 5.05 14.92 -5.61
C GLU A 20 6.42 14.25 -5.45
N ILE A 21 6.70 13.65 -4.29
CA ILE A 21 7.97 12.98 -3.99
C ILE A 21 8.21 11.81 -4.95
N ILE A 22 7.22 10.94 -5.17
CA ILE A 22 7.37 9.76 -6.03
C ILE A 22 7.34 10.10 -7.52
N ASN A 23 7.01 11.34 -7.91
CA ASN A 23 7.05 11.78 -9.31
C ASN A 23 8.21 12.72 -9.63
N ASP A 24 8.90 13.25 -8.62
CA ASP A 24 10.16 13.95 -8.78
C ASP A 24 11.31 12.93 -8.92
N ALA A 25 12.08 13.00 -10.02
CA ALA A 25 13.16 12.04 -10.28
C ALA A 25 14.25 12.05 -9.19
N SER A 26 14.59 13.23 -8.66
CA SER A 26 15.66 13.40 -7.67
C SER A 26 15.26 12.92 -6.27
N LEU A 27 13.97 13.00 -5.94
CA LEU A 27 13.44 12.56 -4.66
C LEU A 27 13.00 11.10 -4.70
N ARG A 28 12.46 10.62 -5.83
CA ARG A 28 11.98 9.23 -6.00
C ARG A 28 13.04 8.20 -5.65
N GLU A 29 14.25 8.33 -6.18
CA GLU A 29 15.32 7.36 -5.93
C GLU A 29 15.74 7.35 -4.46
N LYS A 30 15.86 8.53 -3.85
CA LYS A 30 16.18 8.65 -2.42
C LYS A 30 15.05 8.05 -1.57
N PHE A 31 13.80 8.33 -1.93
CA PHE A 31 12.64 7.78 -1.24
C PHE A 31 12.59 6.25 -1.36
N LEU A 32 12.92 5.69 -2.53
CA LEU A 32 13.02 4.24 -2.71
C LEU A 32 14.07 3.63 -1.75
N VAL A 33 15.23 4.26 -1.61
CA VAL A 33 16.28 3.80 -0.66
C VAL A 33 15.74 3.77 0.77
N GLU A 34 15.02 4.82 1.20
CA GLU A 34 14.42 4.86 2.54
C GLU A 34 13.29 3.84 2.73
N LEU A 35 12.54 3.52 1.66
CA LEU A 35 11.50 2.48 1.67
C LEU A 35 12.12 1.07 1.75
N GLU A 36 13.22 0.83 1.04
CA GLU A 36 13.94 -0.46 1.04
C GLU A 36 14.78 -0.66 2.30
N ASN A 37 15.18 0.43 2.97
CA ASN A 37 15.86 0.42 4.25
C ASN A 37 14.97 1.05 5.34
N PRO A 38 13.91 0.36 5.81
CA PRO A 38 12.90 0.95 6.68
C PRO A 38 13.40 1.37 8.07
N GLY A 39 14.57 0.90 8.51
CA GLY A 39 15.02 1.07 9.89
C GLY A 39 14.10 0.38 10.90
N ASP A 40 14.15 0.81 12.16
CA ASP A 40 13.27 0.29 13.22
C ASP A 40 11.82 0.75 12.99
N TYR A 41 10.92 -0.20 12.71
CA TYR A 41 9.49 0.05 12.52
C TYR A 41 9.17 1.09 11.43
N GLY A 42 9.79 0.99 10.24
CA GLY A 42 9.40 1.82 9.09
C GLY A 42 9.64 3.33 9.26
N GLN A 43 10.51 3.73 10.19
CA GLN A 43 10.70 5.15 10.53
C GLN A 43 11.47 5.93 9.47
N ASN A 44 12.33 5.27 8.68
CA ASN A 44 13.23 5.97 7.76
C ASN A 44 12.46 6.72 6.66
N TRP A 45 11.55 6.04 5.96
CA TRP A 45 10.75 6.69 4.92
C TRP A 45 9.75 7.71 5.50
N LEU A 46 9.25 7.51 6.73
CA LEU A 46 8.41 8.49 7.43
C LEU A 46 9.19 9.77 7.78
N ASN A 47 10.43 9.62 8.24
CA ASN A 47 11.35 10.74 8.47
C ASN A 47 11.68 11.46 7.16
N PHE A 48 11.83 10.72 6.06
CA PHE A 48 12.00 11.28 4.73
C PHE A 48 10.80 12.13 4.31
N LEU A 49 9.56 11.68 4.57
CA LEU A 49 8.36 12.49 4.31
C LEU A 49 8.38 13.80 5.10
N HIS A 50 8.79 13.76 6.38
CA HIS A 50 8.92 14.97 7.19
C HIS A 50 9.96 15.94 6.60
N ALA A 51 11.16 15.44 6.30
CA ALA A 51 12.24 16.23 5.71
C ALA A 51 11.86 16.85 4.37
N ASN A 52 10.90 16.24 3.67
CA ASN A 52 10.42 16.70 2.37
C ASN A 52 9.02 17.34 2.45
N GLY A 53 8.60 17.89 3.59
CA GLY A 53 7.47 18.84 3.65
C GLY A 53 6.14 18.30 4.14
N VAL A 54 6.06 17.02 4.57
CA VAL A 54 4.94 16.57 5.41
C VAL A 54 5.18 17.10 6.83
N SER A 55 4.19 17.71 7.47
CA SER A 55 4.37 18.20 8.85
C SER A 55 4.60 17.04 9.83
N GLN A 56 5.30 17.29 10.94
CA GLN A 56 5.49 16.26 11.98
C GLN A 56 4.14 15.68 12.46
N GLY A 57 3.11 16.54 12.61
CA GLY A 57 1.76 16.08 12.94
C GLY A 57 1.14 15.19 11.87
N GLY A 58 1.47 15.37 10.58
CA GLY A 58 1.06 14.48 9.50
C GLY A 58 1.79 13.13 9.53
N VAL A 59 3.09 13.15 9.80
CA VAL A 59 3.86 11.92 9.98
C VAL A 59 3.37 11.13 11.21
N ASP A 60 3.15 11.81 12.33
CA ASP A 60 2.58 11.20 13.53
C ASP A 60 1.16 10.66 13.26
N TYR A 61 0.34 11.37 12.49
CA TYR A 61 -0.99 10.90 12.12
C TYR A 61 -0.94 9.62 11.27
N LEU A 62 -0.06 9.56 10.27
CA LEU A 62 0.19 8.32 9.52
C LEU A 62 0.65 7.20 10.47
N LYS A 63 1.69 7.47 11.26
CA LYS A 63 2.33 6.49 12.14
C LYS A 63 1.32 5.91 13.15
N TYR A 64 0.61 6.75 13.87
CA TYR A 64 -0.19 6.33 15.03
C TYR A 64 -1.67 6.09 14.72
N SER A 65 -2.19 6.60 13.60
CA SER A 65 -3.60 6.37 13.22
C SER A 65 -3.76 5.37 12.08
N TRP A 66 -2.81 5.29 11.13
CA TRP A 66 -2.96 4.47 9.92
C TRP A 66 -2.10 3.20 9.95
N TYR A 67 -0.86 3.30 10.44
CA TYR A 67 0.21 2.33 10.16
C TYR A 67 0.60 1.45 11.34
N TYR A 68 0.48 1.97 12.55
CA TYR A 68 0.79 1.27 13.78
C TYR A 68 -0.29 1.52 14.82
N ALA A 69 -0.63 0.48 15.56
CA ALA A 69 -1.34 0.61 16.82
C ALA A 69 -0.32 0.62 17.97
N PRO A 70 0.10 1.78 18.50
CA PRO A 70 0.84 1.77 19.76
C PRO A 70 -0.09 1.34 20.89
N TYR A 71 0.41 0.46 21.74
CA TYR A 71 -0.08 0.27 23.10
C TYR A 71 0.88 1.01 24.04
N PRO A 72 0.42 1.94 24.92
CA PRO A 72 -0.95 2.41 25.12
C PRO A 72 -1.38 3.48 24.10
N PRO A 73 -2.69 3.78 24.00
CA PRO A 73 -3.21 4.85 23.14
C PRO A 73 -2.60 6.20 23.57
N SER A 74 -1.68 6.72 22.75
CA SER A 74 -1.17 8.08 22.88
C SER A 74 -2.17 9.06 22.24
N ARG A 75 -1.79 10.34 22.15
CA ARG A 75 -2.52 11.55 21.68
C ARG A 75 -3.49 11.40 20.48
N TYR A 76 -3.46 10.29 19.75
CA TYR A 76 -4.34 9.99 18.62
C TYR A 76 -5.45 9.01 19.05
N PRO A 77 -6.70 9.48 19.20
CA PRO A 77 -7.81 8.66 19.71
C PRO A 77 -8.31 7.62 18.68
N TYR A 78 -7.88 7.72 17.43
CA TYR A 78 -8.35 6.87 16.33
C TYR A 78 -7.21 5.98 15.83
N GLN A 79 -7.40 4.67 15.90
CA GLN A 79 -6.57 3.68 15.24
C GLN A 79 -7.45 2.99 14.21
N TYR A 80 -7.15 3.21 12.93
CA TYR A 80 -7.90 2.58 11.86
C TYR A 80 -7.48 1.11 11.72
N TRP A 81 -8.44 0.24 11.42
CA TRP A 81 -8.22 -1.18 11.13
C TRP A 81 -7.41 -1.92 12.21
N LYS A 82 -7.77 -1.75 13.49
CA LYS A 82 -7.04 -2.35 14.65
C LYS A 82 -6.75 -3.84 14.49
N SER A 83 -7.68 -4.58 13.88
CA SER A 83 -7.57 -6.02 13.59
C SER A 83 -6.58 -6.37 12.47
N HIS A 84 -6.10 -5.39 11.71
CA HIS A 84 -5.24 -5.55 10.53
C HIS A 84 -3.89 -4.85 10.69
N GLN A 85 -3.58 -4.32 11.88
CA GLN A 85 -2.30 -3.70 12.15
C GLN A 85 -1.20 -4.75 12.36
N PRO A 86 0.04 -4.48 11.90
CA PRO A 86 0.49 -3.26 11.25
C PRO A 86 0.16 -3.19 9.75
N VAL A 87 -0.38 -2.05 9.31
CA VAL A 87 -0.69 -1.79 7.88
C VAL A 87 0.53 -1.27 7.12
N GLU A 88 1.48 -0.66 7.83
CA GLU A 88 2.67 -0.03 7.25
C GLU A 88 3.40 -0.88 6.21
N PRO A 89 3.68 -2.18 6.45
CA PRO A 89 4.50 -2.93 5.52
C PRO A 89 3.84 -3.12 4.14
N ILE A 90 2.50 -3.26 4.08
CA ILE A 90 1.74 -3.33 2.82
C ILE A 90 1.88 -2.01 2.06
N VAL A 91 1.72 -0.91 2.79
CA VAL A 91 1.80 0.44 2.24
C VAL A 91 3.20 0.71 1.71
N ARG A 92 4.25 0.34 2.46
CA ARG A 92 5.64 0.47 2.06
C ARG A 92 5.96 -0.40 0.84
N GLN A 93 5.62 -1.68 0.88
CA GLN A 93 5.90 -2.60 -0.22
C GLN A 93 5.21 -2.17 -1.52
N SER A 94 3.95 -1.74 -1.46
CA SER A 94 3.26 -1.24 -2.66
C SER A 94 3.87 0.05 -3.23
N PHE A 95 4.50 0.91 -2.41
CA PHE A 95 5.29 2.03 -2.94
C PHE A 95 6.55 1.53 -3.66
N ILE A 96 7.26 0.56 -3.08
CA ILE A 96 8.43 -0.07 -3.71
C ILE A 96 8.06 -0.65 -5.07
N GLU A 97 6.99 -1.45 -5.14
CA GLU A 97 6.52 -2.05 -6.39
C GLU A 97 6.09 -0.99 -7.42
N ALA A 98 5.40 0.07 -6.99
CA ALA A 98 4.98 1.15 -7.89
C ALA A 98 6.17 1.93 -8.47
N ILE A 99 7.19 2.22 -7.65
CA ILE A 99 8.40 2.90 -8.10
C ILE A 99 9.20 2.00 -9.04
N LYS A 100 9.32 0.70 -8.72
CA LYS A 100 9.98 -0.28 -9.59
C LYS A 100 9.27 -0.39 -10.93
N ALA A 101 7.94 -0.52 -10.96
CA ALA A 101 7.17 -0.58 -12.20
C ALA A 101 7.25 0.73 -13.03
N ALA A 102 7.41 1.87 -12.36
CA ALA A 102 7.55 3.16 -13.04
C ALA A 102 8.94 3.35 -13.66
N THR A 103 9.97 2.74 -13.08
CA THR A 103 11.37 2.94 -13.48
C THR A 103 11.91 1.82 -14.35
N HIS A 104 11.34 0.62 -14.24
CA HIS A 104 11.72 -0.57 -14.99
C HIS A 104 10.49 -1.14 -15.68
N ASP A 105 10.67 -1.68 -16.87
CA ASP A 105 9.63 -2.43 -17.54
C ASP A 105 9.36 -3.75 -16.79
N PRO A 106 8.14 -4.01 -16.30
CA PRO A 106 7.89 -5.23 -15.51
C PRO A 106 7.96 -6.54 -16.30
N ASP A 107 7.83 -6.47 -17.63
CA ASP A 107 7.85 -7.63 -18.53
C ASP A 107 9.27 -7.94 -18.99
N THR A 108 10.09 -6.93 -19.28
CA THR A 108 11.48 -7.13 -19.74
C THR A 108 12.53 -6.97 -18.64
N GLY A 109 12.20 -6.29 -17.55
CA GLY A 109 13.12 -5.91 -16.47
C GLY A 109 14.06 -4.75 -16.84
N GLU A 110 13.97 -4.21 -18.05
CA GLU A 110 14.86 -3.14 -18.52
C GLU A 110 14.51 -1.78 -17.90
N GLN A 111 15.53 -0.96 -17.66
CA GLN A 111 15.32 0.41 -17.19
C GLN A 111 14.63 1.25 -18.27
N ARG A 112 13.55 1.95 -17.90
CA ARG A 112 12.83 2.85 -18.81
C ARG A 112 13.65 4.12 -19.05
N LYS A 113 13.68 4.58 -20.31
CA LYS A 113 14.32 5.86 -20.68
C LYS A 113 13.69 7.05 -19.95
N GLN A 114 12.36 7.00 -19.79
CA GLN A 114 11.59 7.94 -19.00
C GLN A 114 10.72 7.15 -18.06
N ALA A 115 10.81 7.47 -16.78
CA ALA A 115 9.98 6.83 -15.78
C ALA A 115 8.52 7.26 -15.94
N LEU A 116 7.60 6.29 -15.82
CA LEU A 116 6.17 6.55 -15.87
C LEU A 116 5.71 7.38 -14.68
N ARG A 117 4.62 8.12 -14.85
CA ARG A 117 3.99 8.85 -13.75
C ARG A 117 3.28 7.86 -12.82
N ILE A 118 3.47 8.00 -11.52
CA ILE A 118 2.77 7.21 -10.51
C ILE A 118 1.57 8.02 -10.01
N SER A 119 0.39 7.42 -10.03
CA SER A 119 -0.81 7.96 -9.38
C SER A 119 -1.15 7.09 -8.17
N SER A 120 -1.07 7.65 -6.96
CA SER A 120 -1.41 6.93 -5.74
C SER A 120 -2.81 7.28 -5.24
N TYR A 121 -3.52 6.25 -4.79
CA TYR A 121 -4.86 6.36 -4.23
C TYR A 121 -4.98 5.52 -2.97
N TRP A 122 -5.83 5.97 -2.04
CA TRP A 122 -6.29 5.17 -0.91
C TRP A 122 -7.79 4.98 -1.03
N MET A 123 -8.26 3.74 -0.92
CA MET A 123 -9.65 3.37 -1.12
C MET A 123 -10.14 2.48 0.02
N CYS A 124 -11.35 2.76 0.51
CA CYS A 124 -12.03 1.92 1.50
C CYS A 124 -13.06 1.02 0.80
N ILE A 125 -13.05 -0.29 1.10
CA ILE A 125 -13.95 -1.34 0.57
C ILE A 125 -14.50 -2.24 1.68
N GLY A 126 -15.56 -2.99 1.40
CA GLY A 126 -16.22 -3.92 2.34
C GLY A 126 -17.59 -3.44 2.82
N ASP A 127 -18.36 -4.36 3.42
CA ASP A 127 -19.68 -4.07 4.00
C ASP A 127 -19.52 -3.44 5.39
N GLU A 128 -20.21 -2.32 5.63
CA GLU A 128 -20.22 -1.58 6.90
C GLU A 128 -20.67 -2.43 8.10
N THR A 129 -21.49 -3.44 7.82
CA THR A 129 -22.14 -4.30 8.82
C THR A 129 -21.46 -5.66 8.98
N ASP A 130 -20.44 -5.93 8.17
CA ASP A 130 -19.72 -7.19 8.27
C ASP A 130 -18.77 -7.14 9.46
N GLU A 131 -19.31 -7.54 10.62
CA GLU A 131 -18.57 -7.77 11.85
C GLU A 131 -17.59 -8.94 11.75
N ASN A 132 -17.52 -9.63 10.61
CA ASN A 132 -16.60 -10.73 10.40
C ASN A 132 -15.24 -10.21 9.87
N PRO A 133 -14.23 -10.01 10.75
CA PRO A 133 -12.91 -9.50 10.36
C PRO A 133 -12.18 -10.40 9.36
N LYS A 134 -12.69 -11.61 9.08
CA LYS A 134 -12.14 -12.55 8.10
C LYS A 134 -12.35 -12.13 6.63
N HIS A 135 -13.35 -11.30 6.33
CA HIS A 135 -13.66 -10.87 4.96
C HIS A 135 -13.04 -9.52 4.59
N ALA A 136 -12.59 -8.77 5.59
CA ALA A 136 -11.98 -7.47 5.39
C ALA A 136 -10.45 -7.65 5.31
N THR A 137 -9.81 -7.22 4.23
CA THR A 137 -8.34 -7.29 4.07
C THR A 137 -7.77 -5.94 3.69
N VAL A 138 -6.57 -5.65 4.21
CA VAL A 138 -5.77 -4.53 3.70
C VAL A 138 -4.89 -5.06 2.58
N GLU A 139 -4.90 -4.40 1.44
CA GLU A 139 -4.23 -4.86 0.22
C GLU A 139 -3.61 -3.69 -0.53
N GLY A 140 -2.43 -3.89 -1.09
CA GLY A 140 -1.78 -2.92 -1.98
C GLY A 140 -1.85 -3.39 -3.43
N PHE A 141 -2.44 -2.59 -4.31
CA PHE A 141 -2.54 -2.88 -5.72
C PHE A 141 -1.60 -1.96 -6.51
N VAL A 142 -0.83 -2.54 -7.43
CA VAL A 142 -0.02 -1.80 -8.39
C VAL A 142 -0.35 -2.31 -9.79
N THR A 143 -0.81 -1.42 -10.65
CA THR A 143 -1.08 -1.71 -12.06
C THR A 143 -0.40 -0.68 -12.93
N TRP A 144 -0.12 -1.01 -14.18
CA TRP A 144 0.51 -0.09 -15.12
C TRP A 144 -0.03 -0.26 -16.54
N ASP A 145 0.10 0.80 -17.31
CA ASP A 145 -0.02 0.83 -18.77
C ASP A 145 1.20 1.56 -19.37
N ASP A 146 1.15 1.92 -20.65
CA ASP A 146 2.26 2.58 -21.34
C ASP A 146 2.51 4.03 -20.88
N GLU A 147 1.56 4.64 -20.17
CA GLU A 147 1.61 6.05 -19.76
C GLU A 147 1.84 6.23 -18.26
N ARG A 148 1.29 5.33 -17.43
CA ARG A 148 1.21 5.52 -15.98
C ARG A 148 1.30 4.22 -15.19
N VAL A 149 1.77 4.36 -13.97
CA VAL A 149 1.60 3.39 -12.90
C VAL A 149 0.50 3.89 -11.96
N THR A 150 -0.44 3.03 -11.61
CA THR A 150 -1.49 3.31 -10.63
C THR A 150 -1.26 2.43 -9.41
N ARG A 151 -1.12 3.07 -8.25
CA ARG A 151 -1.01 2.42 -6.95
C ARG A 151 -2.30 2.68 -6.16
N ILE A 152 -2.93 1.63 -5.64
CA ILE A 152 -4.12 1.74 -4.80
C ILE A 152 -3.87 0.99 -3.51
N ILE A 153 -4.03 1.65 -2.36
CA ILE A 153 -4.17 0.95 -1.09
C ILE A 153 -5.65 0.72 -0.85
N LEU A 154 -6.05 -0.54 -0.75
CA LEU A 154 -7.38 -0.95 -0.37
C LEU A 154 -7.40 -1.32 1.11
N THR A 155 -8.37 -0.77 1.82
CA THR A 155 -8.62 -1.05 3.23
C THR A 155 -10.09 -1.32 3.49
N PRO A 156 -10.45 -1.98 4.60
CA PRO A 156 -11.82 -2.01 5.08
C PRO A 156 -12.40 -0.59 5.29
N PHE A 157 -13.72 -0.42 5.35
CA PHE A 157 -14.27 0.83 5.88
C PHE A 157 -13.87 1.01 7.35
N PRO A 158 -13.43 2.23 7.75
CA PRO A 158 -13.57 2.60 9.15
C PRO A 158 -15.06 2.58 9.47
N ALA A 159 -15.46 1.98 10.60
CA ALA A 159 -16.86 1.71 10.94
C ALA A 159 -17.83 2.86 10.57
N GLY A 160 -18.84 2.57 9.74
CA GLY A 160 -19.91 3.51 9.34
C GLY A 160 -19.69 4.33 8.06
N GLY A 161 -19.11 3.75 6.99
CA GLY A 161 -18.86 4.46 5.71
C GLY A 161 -19.34 3.71 4.47
N ARG A 162 -19.98 4.42 3.53
CA ARG A 162 -20.75 3.80 2.43
C ARG A 162 -19.88 3.18 1.32
N GLU A 163 -20.38 2.13 0.63
CA GLU A 163 -19.81 1.25 -0.45
C GLU A 163 -19.12 1.81 -1.72
N LEU A 164 -18.36 1.03 -2.50
CA LEU A 164 -18.01 1.37 -3.90
C LEU A 164 -18.47 0.28 -4.87
N ASP A 165 -18.69 0.64 -6.14
CA ASP A 165 -19.20 -0.22 -7.21
C ASP A 165 -18.10 -1.14 -7.80
N ASP A 166 -18.39 -2.45 -7.86
CA ASP A 166 -17.58 -3.54 -8.42
C ASP A 166 -17.07 -3.28 -9.86
N LYS A 167 -17.77 -2.41 -10.59
CA LYS A 167 -17.44 -2.07 -11.98
C LYS A 167 -16.11 -1.35 -12.14
N MET A 168 -15.63 -0.64 -11.11
CA MET A 168 -14.33 0.05 -11.13
C MET A 168 -13.14 -0.90 -10.98
N MET A 169 -13.30 -1.98 -10.22
CA MET A 169 -12.20 -2.93 -9.94
C MET A 169 -11.86 -3.82 -11.13
N ASN A 170 -12.86 -4.13 -11.97
CA ASN A 170 -12.71 -4.97 -13.15
C ASN A 170 -12.04 -4.29 -14.36
N ALA A 171 -11.72 -2.99 -14.28
CA ALA A 171 -11.14 -2.21 -15.37
C ALA A 171 -9.61 -2.04 -15.30
N LEU A 172 -8.94 -2.65 -14.32
CA LEU A 172 -7.51 -2.46 -14.09
C LEU A 172 -6.68 -3.44 -14.95
N ALA A 173 -5.58 -2.95 -15.53
CA ALA A 173 -4.62 -3.68 -16.37
C ALA A 173 -3.82 -4.70 -15.53
N ASN A 174 -2.63 -5.16 -15.98
CA ASN A 174 -1.83 -6.14 -15.23
C ASN A 174 -1.66 -5.73 -13.75
N ILE A 175 -2.16 -6.55 -12.81
CA ILE A 175 -2.23 -6.20 -11.40
C ILE A 175 -1.19 -6.98 -10.59
N ILE A 176 -0.41 -6.25 -9.81
CA ILE A 176 0.32 -6.78 -8.66
C ILE A 176 -0.54 -6.55 -7.41
N VAL A 177 -0.82 -7.63 -6.68
CA VAL A 177 -1.54 -7.57 -5.40
C VAL A 177 -0.56 -7.90 -4.27
N VAL A 178 -0.45 -7.01 -3.29
CA VAL A 178 0.36 -7.15 -2.08
C VAL A 178 -0.58 -7.41 -0.90
N LYS A 179 -0.50 -8.59 -0.29
CA LYS A 179 -1.39 -9.00 0.82
C LYS A 179 -0.61 -9.37 2.10
N PRO A 180 -1.23 -9.21 3.28
CA PRO A 180 -0.78 -9.87 4.51
C PRO A 180 -0.67 -11.38 4.32
N TYR A 181 0.43 -11.94 4.76
CA TYR A 181 0.58 -13.38 4.87
C TYR A 181 -0.26 -13.87 6.04
N ASN A 182 -1.14 -14.84 5.76
CA ASN A 182 -2.03 -15.42 6.74
C ASN A 182 -1.79 -16.94 6.76
N ASP A 183 -1.32 -17.48 7.89
CA ASP A 183 -0.93 -18.90 8.03
C ASP A 183 -2.08 -19.88 7.71
N GLU A 184 -3.34 -19.44 7.85
CA GLU A 184 -4.51 -20.29 7.64
C GLU A 184 -4.77 -20.65 6.15
N LEU A 185 -4.30 -19.86 5.19
CA LEU A 185 -4.41 -20.17 3.76
C LEU A 185 -3.29 -21.13 3.27
N GLY A 186 -2.26 -21.37 4.09
CA GLY A 186 -1.09 -22.19 3.75
C GLY A 186 -1.35 -23.69 3.60
N ARG A 187 -2.55 -24.20 3.93
CA ARG A 187 -2.85 -25.64 3.83
C ARG A 187 -3.33 -26.10 2.46
N HIS A 188 -3.77 -25.20 1.58
CA HIS A 188 -4.29 -25.58 0.26
C HIS A 188 -3.39 -25.23 -0.93
N GLU A 189 -2.34 -24.43 -0.74
CA GLU A 189 -1.34 -24.12 -1.78
C GLU A 189 0.06 -24.61 -1.38
N LYS A 190 0.18 -25.90 -1.08
CA LYS A 190 1.48 -26.58 -0.97
C LYS A 190 2.04 -26.88 -2.37
N GLN A 191 2.57 -25.85 -3.04
CA GLN A 191 3.70 -25.95 -3.97
C GLN A 191 3.97 -24.56 -4.56
N LEU A 192 4.85 -23.79 -3.92
CA LEU A 192 5.92 -23.03 -4.57
C LEU A 192 6.70 -22.27 -3.48
N CYS A 193 7.90 -22.81 -3.20
CA CYS A 193 9.08 -22.17 -2.59
C CYS A 193 9.16 -22.02 -1.05
N VAL A 194 9.77 -23.07 -0.46
CA VAL A 194 10.82 -23.15 0.60
C VAL A 194 10.94 -22.05 1.68
N ASP A 195 10.95 -22.53 2.94
CA ASP A 195 11.13 -21.86 4.25
C ASP A 195 12.20 -20.75 4.35
N PRO A 196 11.98 -19.78 5.27
CA PRO A 196 13.06 -19.39 6.18
C PRO A 196 12.70 -19.20 7.68
N ALA A 197 13.78 -19.07 8.46
CA ALA A 197 13.97 -19.08 9.91
C ALA A 197 13.50 -17.78 10.65
N PRO A 198 13.48 -17.75 12.01
CA PRO A 198 12.61 -16.93 12.89
C PRO A 198 12.79 -15.40 12.93
N ASP A 199 13.33 -14.79 11.88
CA ASP A 199 13.51 -13.33 11.72
C ASP A 199 12.33 -12.70 10.94
N GLU A 200 11.21 -13.44 10.88
CA GLU A 200 10.21 -13.44 9.81
C GLU A 200 9.13 -12.36 9.87
N ALA A 201 9.04 -11.57 10.94
CA ALA A 201 7.95 -10.59 11.08
C ALA A 201 7.95 -9.50 9.99
N CYS A 202 9.09 -9.29 9.30
CA CYS A 202 9.20 -8.40 8.15
C CYS A 202 9.07 -9.09 6.77
N LYS A 203 9.00 -10.43 6.71
CA LYS A 203 9.03 -11.22 5.45
C LYS A 203 7.66 -11.78 5.02
N THR A 204 6.63 -11.55 5.81
CA THR A 204 5.30 -12.15 5.68
C THR A 204 4.36 -11.36 4.75
N TRP A 205 4.80 -11.05 3.53
CA TRP A 205 3.95 -10.39 2.52
C TRP A 205 4.06 -11.11 1.18
N ARG A 206 2.92 -11.41 0.56
CA ARG A 206 2.90 -12.06 -0.77
C ARG A 206 2.58 -11.04 -1.85
N THR A 207 3.45 -10.98 -2.85
CA THR A 207 3.25 -10.24 -4.10
C THR A 207 2.72 -11.22 -5.15
N VAL A 208 1.46 -11.06 -5.55
CA VAL A 208 0.82 -11.89 -6.57
C VAL A 208 0.71 -11.10 -7.86
N ARG A 209 1.36 -11.59 -8.93
CA ARG A 209 1.21 -11.04 -10.29
C ARG A 209 0.05 -11.73 -10.99
N LEU A 210 -1.00 -10.97 -11.30
CA LEU A 210 -2.11 -11.44 -12.14
C LEU A 210 -1.75 -11.15 -13.60
N LYS A 211 -1.50 -12.19 -14.39
CA LYS A 211 -1.30 -12.05 -15.83
C LYS A 211 -2.62 -11.77 -16.53
N LYS A 212 -2.62 -10.84 -17.47
CA LYS A 212 -3.72 -10.61 -18.43
C LYS A 212 -4.19 -11.95 -19.00
N GLN A 213 -5.46 -12.29 -18.80
CA GLN A 213 -6.11 -13.28 -19.66
C GLN A 213 -6.26 -12.63 -21.03
N SER A 214 -5.27 -12.82 -21.91
CA SER A 214 -5.42 -12.55 -23.33
C SER A 214 -6.45 -13.54 -23.89
N LYS A 215 -7.73 -13.16 -23.85
CA LYS A 215 -8.68 -13.71 -24.82
C LYS A 215 -8.24 -13.16 -26.17
N ALA A 216 -7.69 -14.04 -27.01
CA ALA A 216 -7.60 -13.79 -28.44
C ALA A 216 -9.03 -13.51 -28.93
N LEU A 217 -9.26 -12.27 -29.40
CA LEU A 217 -10.42 -11.90 -30.20
C LEU A 217 -10.05 -12.08 -31.67
#